data_AF-A0AAJ6D7T8-F1
#
_entry.id   AF-A0AAJ6D7T8-F1
#
_cell.length_a   1.000
_cell.length_b   1.000
_cell.length_c   1.000
_cell.angle_alpha   90.00
_cell.angle_beta   90.00
_cell.angle_gamma   90.00
#
_symmetry.space_group_name_H-M   'P 1'
#
loop_
_entity.id
_entity.type
_entity.pdbx_description
1 polymer ?
#
loop_
_entity_poly.entity_id
_entity_poly.type
_entity_poly.pdbx_seq_one_letter_code
_entity_poly.pdbx_strand_id
1 'polypeptide(L)'
;MIDEVHNILAGTYREQRIVLNTLCFLSNRLQISLVCFGVNDAREAIGGDVQLARRFEQLTLSRWAANEQFEILVALILRNTPLRYPSVLTAKSLRRILQISEGITANIFHMINSLAIEAIETGTERITDEAIEKWEPEFDAEAAFA
;
A
#
# COMPACT_ATOMS: atom_id res chain seq x y z
N MET A 1 -14.32 4.59 -7.68
CA MET A 1 -12.94 4.58 -7.19
C MET A 1 -12.03 4.74 -8.40
N ILE A 2 -11.04 5.63 -8.34
CA ILE A 2 -10.10 5.90 -9.43
C ILE A 2 -8.71 5.72 -8.86
N ASP A 3 -7.90 4.88 -9.48
CA ASP A 3 -6.51 4.68 -9.09
C ASP A 3 -5.58 5.40 -10.06
N GLU A 4 -4.34 5.67 -9.62
CA GLU A 4 -3.31 6.30 -10.44
C GLU A 4 -3.76 7.63 -11.08
N VAL A 5 -4.48 8.46 -10.33
CA VAL A 5 -5.11 9.69 -10.86
C VAL A 5 -4.08 10.72 -11.37
N HIS A 6 -2.83 10.60 -10.95
CA HIS A 6 -1.72 11.40 -11.45
C HIS A 6 -1.41 11.15 -12.93
N ASN A 7 -1.83 10.02 -13.51
CA ASN A 7 -1.72 9.74 -14.95
C ASN A 7 -2.44 10.76 -15.83
N ILE A 8 -3.36 11.55 -15.27
CA ILE A 8 -3.94 12.71 -15.94
C ILE A 8 -2.83 13.65 -16.46
N LEU A 9 -1.77 13.85 -15.67
CA LEU A 9 -0.67 14.77 -15.99
C LEU A 9 0.13 14.34 -17.23
N ALA A 10 0.10 13.06 -17.62
CA ALA A 10 0.76 12.57 -18.82
C ALA A 10 0.07 13.06 -20.12
N GLY A 11 -1.19 13.48 -20.04
CA GLY A 11 -1.94 14.03 -21.17
C GLY A 11 -1.60 15.49 -21.46
N THR A 12 -1.92 15.94 -22.67
CA THR A 12 -1.88 17.37 -23.03
C THR A 12 -2.81 18.19 -22.14
N TYR A 13 -2.57 19.50 -22.05
CA TYR A 13 -3.43 20.40 -21.26
C TYR A 13 -4.93 20.29 -21.62
N ARG A 14 -5.24 20.06 -22.91
CA ARG A 14 -6.62 19.86 -23.37
C ARG A 14 -7.20 18.55 -22.83
N GLU A 15 -6.46 17.46 -22.87
CA GLU A 15 -6.88 16.15 -22.36
C GLU A 15 -7.08 16.20 -20.84
N GLN A 16 -6.13 16.80 -20.11
CA GLN A 16 -6.26 17.04 -18.67
C GLN A 16 -7.57 17.75 -18.33
N ARG A 17 -7.88 18.83 -19.06
CA ARG A 17 -9.11 19.62 -18.86
C ARG A 17 -10.37 18.80 -19.14
N ILE A 18 -10.36 17.94 -20.16
CA ILE A 18 -11.48 17.05 -20.48
C ILE A 18 -11.72 16.06 -19.35
N VAL A 19 -10.65 15.43 -18.83
CA VAL A 19 -10.77 14.46 -17.74
C VAL A 19 -11.27 15.14 -16.47
N LEU A 20 -10.68 16.27 -16.06
CA LEU A 20 -11.10 17.01 -14.85
C LEU A 20 -12.54 17.51 -14.96
N ASN A 21 -12.95 18.04 -16.12
CA ASN A 21 -14.35 18.44 -16.34
C ASN A 21 -15.31 17.24 -16.23
N THR A 22 -14.89 16.08 -16.70
CA THR A 22 -15.67 14.84 -16.59
C THR A 22 -15.81 14.44 -15.11
N LEU A 23 -14.74 14.46 -14.33
CA LEU A 23 -14.81 14.22 -12.88
C LEU A 23 -15.74 15.21 -12.17
N CYS A 24 -15.66 16.49 -12.53
CA CYS A 24 -16.56 17.54 -12.06
C CYS A 24 -18.02 17.22 -12.38
N PHE A 25 -18.31 16.78 -13.61
CA PHE A 25 -19.66 16.41 -14.02
C PHE A 25 -20.18 15.19 -13.25
N LEU A 26 -19.38 14.14 -13.12
CA LEU A 26 -19.76 12.92 -12.39
C LEU A 26 -20.05 13.24 -10.92
N SER A 27 -19.20 14.05 -10.28
CA SER A 27 -19.41 14.46 -8.89
C SER A 27 -20.61 15.40 -8.75
N ASN A 28 -20.72 16.44 -9.58
CA ASN A 28 -21.72 17.50 -9.38
C ASN A 28 -23.09 17.15 -9.93
N ARG A 29 -23.16 16.61 -11.16
CA ARG A 29 -24.45 16.38 -11.82
C ARG A 29 -25.04 15.03 -11.44
N LEU A 30 -24.19 14.00 -11.33
CA LEU A 30 -24.62 12.65 -11.01
C LEU A 30 -24.52 12.32 -9.52
N GLN A 31 -23.94 13.22 -8.70
CA GLN A 31 -23.80 13.04 -7.24
C GLN A 31 -23.02 11.77 -6.89
N ILE A 32 -22.05 11.39 -7.73
CA ILE A 32 -21.21 10.21 -7.49
C ILE A 32 -20.12 10.58 -6.49
N SER A 33 -20.00 9.77 -5.43
CA SER A 33 -18.88 9.85 -4.50
C SER A 33 -17.60 9.34 -5.16
N LEU A 34 -16.58 10.21 -5.24
CA LEU A 34 -15.30 9.89 -5.87
C LEU A 34 -14.23 9.73 -4.79
N VAL A 35 -13.48 8.64 -4.89
CA VAL A 35 -12.26 8.40 -4.10
C VAL A 35 -11.16 8.14 -5.11
N CYS A 36 -10.11 8.96 -5.04
CA CYS A 36 -8.98 8.95 -5.96
C CYS A 36 -7.71 8.55 -5.21
N PHE A 37 -6.93 7.66 -5.81
CA PHE A 37 -5.65 7.18 -5.30
C PHE A 37 -4.52 7.55 -6.27
N GLY A 38 -3.30 7.61 -5.76
CA GLY A 38 -2.10 7.87 -6.53
C GLY A 38 -0.96 8.37 -5.66
N VAL A 39 0.19 8.62 -6.30
CA VAL A 39 1.36 9.22 -5.66
C VAL A 39 1.18 10.72 -5.38
N ASN A 40 2.20 11.40 -4.87
CA ASN A 40 2.14 12.82 -4.51
C ASN A 40 1.60 13.72 -5.65
N ASP A 41 1.91 13.39 -6.89
CA ASP A 41 1.48 14.08 -8.11
C ASP A 41 -0.04 14.02 -8.33
N ALA A 42 -0.75 13.09 -7.67
CA ALA A 42 -2.21 13.02 -7.69
C ALA A 42 -2.84 14.33 -7.19
N ARG A 43 -2.18 14.97 -6.22
CA ARG A 43 -2.59 16.27 -5.69
C ARG A 43 -2.52 17.35 -6.76
N GLU A 44 -1.46 17.35 -7.56
CA GLU A 44 -1.27 18.33 -8.64
C GLU A 44 -2.29 18.09 -9.76
N ALA A 45 -2.50 16.82 -10.13
CA ALA A 45 -3.51 16.42 -11.11
C ALA A 45 -4.91 16.94 -10.75
N ILE A 46 -5.36 16.72 -9.51
CA ILE A 46 -6.66 17.21 -9.03
C ILE A 46 -6.66 18.74 -8.83
N GLY A 47 -5.54 19.29 -8.38
CA GLY A 47 -5.34 20.73 -8.16
C GLY A 47 -5.46 21.58 -9.42
N GLY A 48 -5.32 20.97 -10.60
CA GLY A 48 -5.54 21.62 -11.90
C GLY A 48 -6.95 22.17 -12.12
N ASP A 49 -7.94 21.79 -11.30
CA ASP A 49 -9.27 22.41 -11.28
C ASP A 49 -9.71 22.82 -9.86
N VAL A 50 -9.94 24.13 -9.68
CA VAL A 50 -10.29 24.74 -8.39
C VAL A 50 -11.60 24.20 -7.80
N GLN A 51 -12.55 23.77 -8.65
CA GLN A 51 -13.84 23.23 -8.17
C GLN A 51 -13.67 21.82 -7.59
N LEU A 52 -12.82 21.00 -8.20
CA LEU A 52 -12.46 19.69 -7.66
C LEU A 52 -11.60 19.85 -6.40
N ALA A 53 -10.56 20.69 -6.46
CA ALA A 53 -9.60 20.86 -5.36
C ALA A 53 -10.27 21.27 -4.03
N ARG A 54 -11.39 22.02 -4.08
CA ARG A 54 -12.15 22.43 -2.88
C ARG A 54 -13.01 21.32 -2.27
N ARG A 55 -13.29 20.25 -3.01
CA ARG A 55 -14.22 19.18 -2.61
C ARG A 55 -13.52 17.87 -2.28
N PHE A 56 -12.30 17.66 -2.81
CA PHE A 56 -11.49 16.52 -2.46
C PHE A 56 -10.70 16.79 -1.19
N GLU A 57 -11.06 16.10 -0.12
CA GLU A 57 -10.23 16.01 1.06
C GLU A 57 -8.97 15.18 0.74
N GLN A 58 -7.83 15.65 1.25
CA GLN A 58 -6.54 14.99 1.03
C GLN A 58 -6.19 14.16 2.25
N LEU A 59 -5.97 12.87 2.03
CA LEU A 59 -5.50 11.94 3.05
C LEU A 59 -4.19 11.32 2.56
N THR A 60 -3.11 11.56 3.30
CA THR A 60 -1.81 10.95 3.01
C THR A 60 -1.68 9.65 3.80
N LEU A 61 -1.45 8.55 3.10
CA LEU A 61 -1.12 7.27 3.72
C LEU A 61 0.38 7.23 4.00
N SER A 62 0.76 7.38 5.27
CA SER A 62 2.16 7.25 5.69
C SER A 62 2.61 5.79 5.65
N ARG A 63 3.91 5.58 5.44
CA ARG A 63 4.56 4.27 5.64
C ARG A 63 4.37 3.83 7.09
N TRP A 64 4.32 2.52 7.30
CA TRP A 64 4.28 1.94 8.64
C TRP A 64 5.55 2.27 9.43
N ALA A 65 5.38 2.48 10.72
CA ALA A 65 6.45 2.79 11.65
C ALA A 65 6.42 1.83 12.84
N ALA A 66 7.50 1.80 13.62
CA ALA A 66 7.58 0.97 14.83
C ALA A 66 6.66 1.52 15.93
N ASN A 67 5.39 1.15 15.86
CA ASN A 67 4.34 1.57 16.79
C ASN A 67 3.30 0.44 16.99
N GLU A 68 2.40 0.63 17.94
CA GLU A 68 1.35 -0.34 18.27
C GLU A 68 0.46 -0.70 17.08
N GLN A 69 0.18 0.25 16.18
CA GLN A 69 -0.65 -0.01 15.00
C GLN A 69 0.03 -1.00 14.03
N PHE A 70 1.35 -0.88 13.86
CA PHE A 70 2.12 -1.84 13.07
C PHE A 70 2.17 -3.23 13.73
N GLU A 71 2.35 -3.28 15.06
CA GLU A 71 2.30 -4.56 15.79
C GLU A 71 0.96 -5.27 15.62
N ILE A 72 -0.15 -4.50 15.69
CA ILE A 72 -1.51 -4.99 15.44
C ILE A 72 -1.65 -5.48 14.00
N LEU A 73 -1.15 -4.72 13.00
CA LEU A 73 -1.18 -5.15 11.60
C LEU A 73 -0.51 -6.50 11.43
N VAL A 74 0.75 -6.65 11.87
CA VAL A 74 1.50 -7.90 11.70
C VAL A 74 0.80 -9.05 12.41
N ALA A 75 0.32 -8.84 13.64
CA ALA A 75 -0.43 -9.86 14.37
C ALA A 75 -1.69 -10.30 13.62
N LEU A 76 -2.43 -9.37 13.02
CA LEU A 76 -3.61 -9.67 12.20
C LEU A 76 -3.25 -10.43 10.92
N ILE A 77 -2.17 -10.05 10.23
CA ILE A 77 -1.72 -10.77 9.04
C ILE A 77 -1.37 -12.20 9.42
N LEU A 78 -0.51 -12.40 10.42
CA LEU A 78 -0.07 -13.72 10.88
C LEU A 78 -1.25 -14.61 11.29
N ARG A 79 -2.23 -14.06 12.03
CA ARG A 79 -3.43 -14.80 12.44
C ARG A 79 -4.29 -15.26 11.25
N ASN A 80 -4.24 -14.55 10.13
CA ASN A 80 -5.01 -14.88 8.92
C ASN A 80 -4.20 -15.68 7.89
N THR A 81 -2.94 -16.02 8.19
CA THR A 81 -2.19 -16.97 7.35
C THR A 81 -2.78 -18.38 7.48
N PRO A 82 -2.74 -19.21 6.42
CA PRO A 82 -3.31 -20.56 6.43
C PRO A 82 -2.43 -21.60 7.16
N LEU A 83 -1.58 -21.17 8.09
CA LEU A 83 -0.63 -22.02 8.80
C LEU A 83 -1.30 -22.77 9.96
N ARG A 84 -0.91 -24.03 10.19
CA ARG A 84 -1.52 -24.85 11.25
C ARG A 84 -1.18 -24.38 12.66
N TYR A 85 0.01 -23.81 12.86
CA TYR A 85 0.48 -23.37 14.17
C TYR A 85 0.57 -21.85 14.24
N PRO A 86 0.29 -21.26 15.42
CA PRO A 86 0.37 -19.82 15.58
C PRO A 86 1.81 -19.32 15.41
N SER A 87 1.97 -18.27 14.61
CA SER A 87 3.20 -17.50 14.50
C SER A 87 3.23 -16.38 15.53
N VAL A 88 4.13 -16.50 16.50
CA VAL A 88 4.39 -15.46 17.52
C VAL A 88 5.79 -14.94 17.29
N LEU A 89 5.91 -13.63 17.08
CA LEU A 89 7.18 -12.98 16.73
C LEU A 89 7.68 -12.09 17.85
N THR A 90 8.99 -12.02 17.99
CA THR A 90 9.65 -11.07 18.89
C THR A 90 9.65 -9.65 18.34
N ALA A 91 9.84 -8.66 19.22
CA ALA A 91 10.02 -7.27 18.82
C ALA A 91 11.22 -7.06 17.87
N LYS A 92 12.24 -7.93 17.94
CA LYS A 92 13.38 -7.89 17.01
C LYS A 92 12.90 -8.21 15.58
N SER A 93 12.10 -9.26 15.42
CA SER A 93 11.56 -9.66 14.12
C SER A 93 10.62 -8.61 13.53
N LEU A 94 9.79 -7.96 14.36
CA LEU A 94 8.94 -6.86 13.92
C LEU A 94 9.76 -5.67 13.37
N ARG A 95 10.86 -5.32 14.05
CA ARG A 95 11.79 -4.28 13.54
C ARG A 95 12.46 -4.71 12.25
N ARG A 96 12.84 -5.98 12.11
CA ARG A 96 13.44 -6.52 10.89
C ARG A 96 12.46 -6.45 9.71
N ILE A 97 11.19 -6.81 9.92
CA ILE A 97 10.13 -6.65 8.90
C ILE A 97 10.04 -5.19 8.45
N LEU A 98 9.98 -4.23 9.37
CA LEU A 98 9.93 -2.79 9.02
C LEU A 98 11.16 -2.34 8.24
N GLN A 99 12.35 -2.80 8.63
CA GLN A 99 13.60 -2.42 7.96
C GLN A 99 13.65 -2.93 6.53
N ILE A 100 13.28 -4.19 6.28
CA ILE A 100 13.33 -4.76 4.93
C ILE A 100 12.20 -4.22 4.05
N SER A 101 10.99 -4.08 4.62
CA SER A 101 9.83 -3.60 3.86
C SER A 101 9.80 -2.09 3.66
N GLU A 102 10.69 -1.36 4.35
CA GLU A 102 10.65 0.10 4.50
C GLU A 102 9.31 0.65 4.99
N GLY A 103 8.52 -0.16 5.69
CA GLY A 103 7.16 0.19 6.10
C GLY A 103 6.15 0.27 4.95
N ILE A 104 6.45 -0.27 3.77
CA ILE A 104 5.54 -0.35 2.63
C ILE A 104 4.63 -1.57 2.81
N THR A 105 3.31 -1.36 2.83
CA THR A 105 2.31 -2.42 3.02
C THR A 105 2.51 -3.59 2.07
N ALA A 106 2.70 -3.32 0.77
CA ALA A 106 2.90 -4.37 -0.24
C ALA A 106 4.12 -5.26 0.08
N ASN A 107 5.24 -4.66 0.48
CA ASN A 107 6.46 -5.38 0.82
C ASN A 107 6.30 -6.22 2.10
N ILE A 108 5.56 -5.71 3.10
CA ILE A 108 5.22 -6.46 4.32
C ILE A 108 4.44 -7.73 3.96
N PHE A 109 3.38 -7.59 3.16
CA PHE A 109 2.57 -8.72 2.73
C PHE A 109 3.36 -9.70 1.87
N HIS A 110 4.20 -9.21 0.96
CA HIS A 110 5.07 -10.04 0.14
C HIS A 110 5.97 -10.92 1.02
N MET A 111 6.72 -10.31 1.94
CA MET A 111 7.60 -11.02 2.86
C MET A 111 6.87 -12.08 3.68
N ILE A 112 5.73 -11.73 4.31
CA ILE A 112 4.98 -12.67 5.15
C ILE A 112 4.40 -13.82 4.31
N ASN A 113 3.92 -13.54 3.10
CA ASN A 113 3.40 -14.57 2.20
C ASN A 113 4.50 -15.52 1.74
N SER A 114 5.67 -15.02 1.36
CA SER A 114 6.83 -15.85 0.99
C SER A 114 7.22 -16.77 2.15
N LEU A 115 7.32 -16.24 3.36
CA LEU A 115 7.63 -17.02 4.56
C LEU A 115 6.54 -18.05 4.91
N ALA A 116 5.27 -17.72 4.70
CA ALA A 116 4.17 -18.65 4.92
C ALA A 116 4.21 -19.81 3.91
N ILE A 117 4.52 -19.53 2.65
CA ILE A 117 4.69 -20.57 1.61
C ILE A 117 5.84 -21.50 1.99
N GLU A 118 7.02 -20.94 2.33
CA GLU A 118 8.17 -21.73 2.76
C GLU A 118 7.86 -22.60 4.00
N ALA A 119 7.11 -22.06 4.97
CA ALA A 119 6.71 -22.80 6.16
C ALA A 119 5.79 -23.99 5.82
N ILE A 120 4.93 -23.87 4.81
CA ILE A 120 4.07 -24.97 4.34
C ILE A 120 4.91 -26.01 3.61
N GLU A 121 5.77 -25.59 2.68
CA GLU A 121 6.60 -26.48 1.88
C GLU A 121 7.59 -27.28 2.74
N THR A 122 8.15 -26.66 3.78
CA THR A 122 9.06 -27.33 4.73
C THR A 122 8.32 -28.15 5.80
N GLY A 123 6.99 -28.03 5.89
CA GLY A 123 6.17 -28.68 6.92
C GLY A 123 6.31 -28.07 8.32
N THR A 124 7.03 -26.95 8.46
CA THR A 124 7.16 -26.21 9.72
C THR A 124 5.82 -25.65 10.17
N GLU A 125 4.97 -25.24 9.22
CA GLU A 125 3.58 -24.80 9.44
C GLU A 125 3.44 -23.66 10.47
N ARG A 126 4.50 -22.83 10.59
CA ARG A 126 4.59 -21.55 11.31
C ARG A 126 5.75 -20.72 10.76
N ILE A 127 5.60 -19.40 10.74
CA ILE A 127 6.70 -18.43 10.57
C ILE A 127 7.42 -18.27 11.92
N THR A 128 8.75 -18.35 11.91
CA THR A 128 9.61 -18.18 13.10
C THR A 128 10.47 -16.92 13.02
N ASP A 129 11.01 -16.48 14.16
CA ASP A 129 11.95 -15.36 14.21
C ASP A 129 13.20 -15.61 13.36
N GLU A 130 13.71 -16.84 13.32
CA GLU A 130 14.88 -17.19 12.51
C GLU A 130 14.61 -17.09 11.01
N ALA A 131 13.39 -17.42 10.57
CA ALA A 131 13.01 -17.33 9.16
C ALA A 131 12.96 -15.86 8.72
N ILE A 132 12.42 -14.97 9.56
CA ILE A 132 12.39 -13.52 9.31
C ILE A 132 13.80 -12.92 9.24
N GLU A 133 14.70 -13.35 10.14
CA GLU A 133 16.06 -12.83 10.16
C GLU A 133 16.85 -13.21 8.89
N LYS A 134 16.61 -14.42 8.37
CA LYS A 134 17.29 -14.96 7.19
C LYS A 134 16.66 -14.54 5.86
N TRP A 135 15.42 -14.03 5.89
CA TRP A 135 14.71 -13.68 4.67
C TRP A 135 15.36 -12.48 3.97
N GLU A 136 15.51 -12.60 2.65
CA GLU A 136 16.02 -11.56 1.77
C GLU A 136 15.03 -11.37 0.62
N PRO A 137 14.80 -10.12 0.17
CA PRO A 137 13.91 -9.86 -0.95
C PRO A 137 14.53 -10.37 -2.26
N GLU A 138 13.73 -11.06 -3.07
CA GLU A 138 14.17 -11.57 -4.38
C GLU A 138 14.47 -10.45 -5.40
N PHE A 139 13.92 -9.24 -5.19
CA PHE A 139 14.12 -8.07 -6.05
C PHE A 139 14.01 -6.75 -5.24
N ASP A 140 14.82 -5.74 -5.58
CA ASP A 140 14.66 -4.36 -5.09
C ASP A 140 13.28 -3.84 -5.49
N ALA A 141 12.39 -3.70 -4.50
CA ALA A 141 11.00 -3.30 -4.69
C ALA A 141 10.84 -1.88 -5.29
N GLU A 142 11.91 -1.11 -5.43
CA GLU A 142 11.91 0.20 -6.09
C GLU A 142 11.68 0.12 -7.60
N ALA A 143 11.99 -1.00 -8.27
CA ALA A 143 11.90 -1.08 -9.73
C ALA A 143 10.46 -1.19 -10.28
N ALA A 144 9.46 -1.47 -9.44
CA ALA A 144 8.09 -1.69 -9.87
C ALA A 144 7.20 -0.42 -9.86
N PHE A 145 7.66 0.66 -9.24
CA PHE A 145 6.86 1.88 -9.01
C PHE A 145 7.58 3.19 -9.40
N ALA A 146 8.66 3.11 -10.17
CA ALA A 146 9.40 4.24 -10.72
C ALA A 146 9.06 4.50 -12.19
#